data_AF-A0A2H0DSY7-F1
#
_entry.id   AF-A0A2H0DSY7-F1
#
_cell.length_a   1.000
_cell.length_b   1.000
_cell.length_c   1.000
_cell.angle_alpha   90.00
_cell.angle_beta   90.00
_cell.angle_gamma   90.00
#
_symmetry.space_group_name_H-M   'P 1'
#
loop_
_entity.id
_entity.type
_entity.pdbx_description
1 polymer ?
#
loop_
_entity_poly.entity_id
_entity_poly.type
_entity_poly.pdbx_seq_one_letter_code
_entity_poly.pdbx_strand_id
1 'polypeptide(L)'
;MTFSFIPQAYAAVEWSGLCVGQNVAGVDATDVASIQGISCLLINILQPLPALIALVAVGIIIMAGIRLTTAGAEPKAIASAWSMFTWAVIGLILMAAVWLALVLIENFTGAQVTQFGI
;
A
#
# COMPACT_ATOMS: atom_id res chain seq x y z
N MET A 1 -20.55 10.53 -10.68
CA MET A 1 -19.51 9.98 -9.78
C MET A 1 -19.45 8.48 -10.01
N THR A 2 -18.59 8.03 -10.92
CA THR A 2 -18.40 6.61 -11.23
C THR A 2 -17.47 6.02 -10.17
N PHE A 3 -18.03 5.26 -9.23
CA PHE A 3 -17.25 4.43 -8.33
C PHE A 3 -16.68 3.26 -9.13
N SER A 4 -15.45 3.41 -9.62
CA SER A 4 -14.68 2.28 -10.16
C SER A 4 -14.21 1.43 -8.99
N PHE A 5 -14.93 0.34 -8.71
CA PHE A 5 -14.55 -0.68 -7.72
C PHE A 5 -13.38 -1.56 -8.17
N ILE A 6 -12.90 -1.34 -9.41
CA ILE A 6 -11.71 -1.98 -9.93
C ILE A 6 -10.62 -0.91 -9.86
N PRO A 7 -9.64 -0.99 -8.95
CA PRO A 7 -8.44 -0.17 -9.09
C PRO A 7 -7.84 -0.56 -10.43
N GLN A 8 -7.47 0.44 -11.24
CA GLN A 8 -6.46 0.26 -12.29
C GLN A 8 -5.40 -0.66 -11.74
N ALA A 9 -5.21 -1.82 -12.38
CA ALA A 9 -4.30 -2.83 -11.89
C ALA A 9 -3.01 -2.13 -11.49
N TYR A 10 -2.56 -2.31 -10.25
CA TYR A 10 -1.25 -1.86 -9.79
C TYR A 10 -0.19 -2.71 -10.53
N ALA A 11 -0.18 -2.60 -11.85
CA ALA A 11 0.80 -3.17 -12.73
C ALA A 11 2.01 -2.25 -12.70
N ALA A 12 3.19 -2.84 -12.81
CA ALA A 12 4.40 -2.05 -12.93
C ALA A 12 4.26 -1.14 -14.17
N VAL A 13 4.35 0.17 -13.95
CA VAL A 13 4.35 1.13 -15.04
C VAL A 13 5.71 1.00 -15.74
N GLU A 14 5.72 1.04 -17.07
CA GLU A 14 6.97 1.10 -17.82
C GLU A 14 7.77 2.34 -17.38
N TRP A 15 9.03 2.14 -17.02
CA TRP A 15 9.87 3.22 -16.53
C TRP A 15 10.14 4.19 -17.67
N SER A 16 9.63 5.42 -17.55
CA SER A 16 9.77 6.46 -18.57
C SER A 16 9.98 7.82 -17.93
N GLY A 17 10.46 8.80 -18.72
CA GLY A 17 10.65 10.18 -18.25
C GLY A 17 11.70 10.32 -17.15
N LEU A 18 11.31 10.88 -16.01
CA LEU A 18 12.17 11.15 -14.84
C LEU A 18 12.72 9.87 -14.18
N CYS A 19 12.18 8.70 -14.52
CA CYS A 19 12.57 7.40 -13.99
C CYS A 19 13.68 6.69 -14.78
N VAL A 20 14.11 7.27 -15.90
CA VAL A 20 15.26 6.82 -16.71
C VAL A 20 16.26 7.96 -16.85
N GLY A 21 17.52 7.64 -17.12
CA GLY A 21 18.55 8.66 -17.34
C GLY A 21 18.10 9.64 -18.43
N GLN A 22 17.98 10.93 -18.09
CA GLN A 22 17.59 11.97 -19.04
C GLN A 22 18.80 12.76 -19.49
N ASN A 23 18.84 13.11 -20.78
CA ASN A 23 19.88 13.96 -21.34
C ASN A 23 19.75 15.38 -20.78
N VAL A 24 20.61 15.71 -19.82
CA VAL A 24 20.72 17.06 -19.26
C VAL A 24 21.99 17.71 -19.79
N ALA A 25 21.84 18.90 -20.40
CA ALA A 25 22.96 19.71 -20.92
C ALA A 25 23.85 19.03 -21.99
N GLY A 26 23.27 18.23 -22.88
CA GLY A 26 23.99 17.68 -24.04
C GLY A 26 24.94 16.51 -23.74
N VAL A 27 24.86 15.95 -22.53
CA VAL A 27 25.53 14.70 -22.15
C VAL A 27 24.51 13.57 -22.20
N ASP A 28 24.80 12.52 -22.96
CA ASP A 28 23.99 11.31 -22.99
C ASP A 28 24.13 10.57 -21.66
N ALA A 29 23.22 10.90 -20.74
CA ALA A 29 23.15 10.35 -19.39
C ALA A 29 22.12 9.21 -19.30
N THR A 30 21.63 8.72 -20.44
CA THR A 30 20.69 7.59 -20.51
C THR A 30 21.21 6.31 -19.86
N ASP A 31 22.53 6.18 -19.69
CA ASP A 31 23.19 5.00 -19.13
C ASP A 31 23.80 5.22 -17.73
N VAL A 32 23.52 6.36 -17.08
CA VAL A 32 23.95 6.61 -15.70
C VAL A 32 22.79 6.53 -14.73
N ALA A 33 22.96 5.75 -13.66
CA ALA A 33 21.95 5.61 -12.61
C ALA A 33 21.83 6.92 -11.80
N SER A 34 20.68 7.58 -11.88
CA SER A 34 20.35 8.73 -11.04
C SER A 34 19.69 8.30 -9.72
N ILE A 35 19.80 9.12 -8.68
CA ILE A 35 19.09 8.89 -7.41
C ILE A 35 17.56 8.86 -7.60
N GLN A 36 17.04 9.53 -8.64
CA GLN A 36 15.62 9.50 -8.99
C GLN A 36 15.15 8.10 -9.43
N GLY A 37 16.04 7.27 -9.99
CA GLY A 37 15.71 5.88 -10.33
C GLY A 37 15.33 5.05 -9.08
N ILE A 38 15.97 5.30 -7.93
CA ILE A 38 15.64 4.63 -6.67
C ILE A 38 14.22 5.02 -6.21
N SER A 39 13.84 6.30 -6.31
CA SER A 39 12.48 6.72 -5.96
C SER A 39 11.42 6.06 -6.84
N CYS A 40 11.67 5.90 -8.15
CA CYS A 40 10.73 5.22 -9.03
C CYS A 40 10.59 3.73 -8.73
N LEU A 41 11.70 3.05 -8.38
CA LEU A 41 11.65 1.65 -7.93
C LEU A 41 10.83 1.52 -6.65
N LEU A 42 11.01 2.44 -5.68
CA LEU A 42 10.23 2.45 -4.46
C LEU A 42 8.73 2.65 -4.75
N ILE A 43 8.36 3.63 -5.58
CA ILE A 43 6.95 3.88 -5.93
C ILE A 43 6.32 2.63 -6.53
N ASN A 44 7.00 1.97 -7.47
CA ASN A 44 6.49 0.78 -8.13
C ASN A 44 6.21 -0.39 -7.16
N ILE A 45 7.00 -0.51 -6.09
CA ILE A 45 6.83 -1.54 -5.06
C ILE A 45 5.80 -1.13 -4.00
N LEU A 46 5.79 0.15 -3.61
CA LEU A 46 4.95 0.65 -2.53
C LEU A 46 3.51 0.94 -2.98
N GLN A 47 3.29 1.30 -4.25
CA GLN A 47 1.97 1.60 -4.81
C GLN A 47 0.97 0.43 -4.67
N PRO A 48 1.29 -0.84 -5.02
CA PRO A 48 0.37 -1.97 -4.82
C PRO A 48 0.17 -2.37 -3.35
N LEU A 49 1.08 -1.98 -2.45
CA LEU A 49 1.17 -2.54 -1.11
C LEU A 49 -0.08 -2.31 -0.25
N PRO A 50 -0.70 -1.10 -0.20
CA PRO A 50 -1.91 -0.87 0.59
C PRO A 50 -3.09 -1.74 0.14
N ALA A 51 -3.26 -1.93 -1.16
CA ALA A 51 -4.32 -2.77 -1.70
C ALA A 51 -4.12 -4.25 -1.33
N LEU A 52 -2.86 -4.71 -1.36
CA LEU A 52 -2.50 -6.07 -0.96
C LEU A 52 -2.72 -6.30 0.54
N ILE A 53 -2.35 -5.33 1.39
CA ILE A 53 -2.62 -5.36 2.84
C ILE A 53 -4.12 -5.44 3.11
N ALA A 54 -4.92 -4.61 2.43
CA ALA A 54 -6.37 -4.63 2.59
C ALA A 54 -6.98 -6.00 2.19
N LEU A 55 -6.51 -6.59 1.09
CA LEU A 55 -6.95 -7.92 0.65
C LEU A 55 -6.61 -9.01 1.68
N VAL A 56 -5.37 -9.01 2.20
CA VAL A 56 -4.93 -9.95 3.23
C VAL A 56 -5.74 -9.79 4.50
N ALA A 57 -6.01 -8.55 4.93
CA ALA A 57 -6.81 -8.26 6.12
C ALA A 57 -8.23 -8.84 5.98
N VAL A 58 -8.87 -8.68 4.82
CA VAL A 58 -10.19 -9.28 4.54
C VAL A 58 -10.12 -10.81 4.63
N GLY A 59 -9.09 -11.44 4.06
CA GLY A 59 -8.88 -12.88 4.16
C GLY A 59 -8.72 -13.37 5.61
N ILE A 60 -7.95 -12.66 6.43
CA ILE A 60 -7.76 -12.98 7.85
C ILE A 60 -9.07 -12.83 8.62
N ILE A 61 -9.84 -11.77 8.38
CA ILE A 61 -11.13 -11.56 9.05
C ILE A 61 -12.10 -12.70 8.73
N ILE A 62 -12.19 -13.14 7.47
CA ILE A 62 -13.03 -14.27 7.07
C ILE A 62 -12.56 -15.56 7.75
N MET A 63 -11.25 -15.85 7.73
CA MET A 63 -10.70 -17.04 8.39
C MET A 63 -10.91 -17.03 9.91
N ALA A 64 -10.77 -15.87 10.55
CA ALA A 64 -11.05 -15.70 11.97
C ALA A 64 -12.54 -15.96 12.28
N GLY A 65 -13.45 -15.47 11.43
CA GLY A 65 -14.89 -15.71 11.54
C GLY A 65 -15.24 -17.21 11.44
N ILE A 66 -14.69 -17.91 10.44
CA ILE A 66 -14.88 -19.37 10.30
C ILE A 66 -14.33 -20.11 11.52
N ARG A 67 -13.16 -19.71 12.03
CA ARG A 67 -12.55 -20.33 13.20
C ARG A 67 -13.36 -20.09 14.47
N LEU A 68 -13.96 -18.92 14.63
CA LEU A 68 -14.85 -18.62 15.77
C LEU A 68 -16.12 -19.48 15.74
N THR A 69 -16.71 -19.73 14.57
CA THR A 69 -17.94 -20.54 14.46
C THR A 69 -17.67 -22.04 14.59
N THR A 70 -16.49 -22.50 14.16
CA THR A 70 -16.11 -23.92 14.20
C THR A 70 -15.40 -24.37 15.48
N ALA A 71 -14.94 -23.43 16.32
CA ALA A 71 -14.19 -23.72 17.56
C ALA A 71 -15.01 -24.42 18.66
N GLY A 72 -16.34 -24.39 18.61
CA GLY A 72 -17.19 -24.98 19.64
C GLY A 72 -16.92 -24.38 21.03
N ALA A 73 -16.68 -25.25 22.02
CA ALA A 73 -16.39 -24.86 23.41
C ALA A 73 -14.89 -24.92 23.77
N GLU A 74 -13.99 -25.10 22.80
CA GLU A 74 -12.55 -25.18 23.08
C GLU A 74 -11.96 -23.78 23.26
N PRO A 75 -11.52 -23.40 24.48
CA PRO A 75 -11.13 -22.02 24.78
C PRO A 75 -9.89 -21.56 24.00
N LYS A 76 -9.00 -22.48 23.62
CA LYS A 76 -7.78 -22.18 22.87
C LYS A 76 -8.08 -21.78 21.42
N ALA A 77 -8.94 -22.52 20.72
CA ALA A 77 -9.35 -22.15 19.38
C ALA A 77 -10.05 -20.78 19.35
N ILE A 78 -10.94 -20.50 20.31
CA ILE A 78 -11.62 -19.20 20.42
C ILE A 78 -10.61 -18.06 20.64
N ALA A 79 -9.68 -18.21 21.60
CA ALA A 79 -8.66 -17.20 21.88
C ALA A 79 -7.76 -16.94 20.67
N SER A 80 -7.37 -18.00 19.94
CA SER A 80 -6.56 -17.87 18.73
C SER A 80 -7.27 -17.12 17.60
N ALA A 81 -8.58 -17.33 17.43
CA ALA A 81 -9.37 -16.66 16.40
C ALA A 81 -9.56 -15.17 16.72
N TRP A 82 -9.81 -14.82 17.99
CA TRP A 82 -9.87 -13.43 18.44
C TRP A 82 -8.53 -12.70 18.28
N SER A 83 -7.41 -13.37 18.54
CA SER A 83 -6.08 -12.81 18.29
C SER A 83 -5.89 -12.49 16.80
N MET A 84 -6.23 -13.43 15.90
CA MET A 84 -6.15 -13.20 14.45
C MET A 84 -7.01 -12.01 14.00
N PHE A 85 -8.24 -11.93 14.49
CA PHE A 85 -9.14 -10.81 14.19
C PHE A 85 -8.57 -9.48 14.69
N THR A 86 -8.08 -9.45 15.93
CA THR A 86 -7.51 -8.24 16.54
C THR A 86 -6.31 -7.74 15.75
N TRP A 87 -5.41 -8.63 15.34
CA TRP A 87 -4.25 -8.26 14.52
C TRP A 87 -4.64 -7.69 13.15
N ALA A 88 -5.65 -8.28 12.49
CA ALA A 88 -6.16 -7.74 11.23
C ALA A 88 -6.75 -6.33 11.41
N VAL A 89 -7.53 -6.11 12.47
CA VAL A 89 -8.13 -4.80 12.78
C VAL A 89 -7.04 -3.78 13.12
N ILE A 90 -6.07 -4.13 13.95
CA ILE A 90 -4.94 -3.24 14.29
C ILE A 90 -4.18 -2.85 13.01
N GLY A 91 -3.91 -3.80 12.12
CA GLY A 91 -3.23 -3.52 10.85
C GLY A 91 -3.98 -2.50 9.99
N LEU A 92 -5.31 -2.62 9.89
CA LEU A 92 -6.15 -1.68 9.16
C LEU A 92 -6.19 -0.29 9.83
N ILE A 93 -6.28 -0.24 11.16
CA ILE A 93 -6.25 1.02 11.92
C ILE A 93 -4.91 1.73 11.72
N LEU A 94 -3.79 1.00 11.78
CA LEU A 94 -2.46 1.58 11.53
C LEU A 94 -2.36 2.14 10.10
N MET A 95 -2.88 1.41 9.10
CA MET A 95 -2.92 1.91 7.72
C MET A 95 -3.70 3.23 7.62
N ALA A 96 -4.88 3.29 8.25
CA ALA A 96 -5.69 4.50 8.31
C ALA A 96 -4.99 5.65 9.05
N ALA A 97 -4.27 5.35 10.14
CA ALA A 97 -3.50 6.34 10.89
C ALA A 97 -2.35 6.94 10.07
N VAL A 98 -1.63 6.11 9.31
CA VAL A 98 -0.58 6.59 8.38
C VAL A 98 -1.19 7.48 7.30
N TRP A 99 -2.31 7.06 6.69
CA TRP A 99 -2.99 7.88 5.70
C TRP A 99 -3.42 9.24 6.26
N LEU A 100 -4.01 9.23 7.46
CA LEU A 100 -4.42 10.46 8.14
C LEU A 100 -3.22 11.36 8.43
N ALA A 101 -2.08 10.81 8.86
CA ALA A 101 -0.86 11.58 9.05
C ALA A 101 -0.37 12.24 7.74
N LEU A 102 -0.40 11.53 6.61
CA LEU A 102 -0.04 12.08 5.29
C LEU A 102 -0.96 13.23 4.87
N VAL A 103 -2.28 13.05 5.04
CA VAL A 103 -3.27 14.09 4.72
C VAL A 103 -3.08 15.34 5.59
N LEU A 104 -2.74 15.17 6.87
CA LEU A 104 -2.44 16.31 7.73
C LEU A 104 -1.20 17.06 7.23
N ILE A 105 -0.12 16.34 6.88
CA ILE A 105 1.10 16.95 6.33
C ILE A 105 0.79 17.73 5.06
N GLU A 106 0.01 17.17 4.13
CA GLU A 106 -0.38 17.84 2.90
C GLU A 106 -1.18 19.13 3.16
N ASN A 107 -2.14 19.10 4.10
CA ASN A 107 -2.92 20.28 4.45
C ASN A 107 -2.10 21.39 5.13
N PHE A 108 -1.09 21.03 5.94
CA PHE A 108 -0.26 22.02 6.63
C PHE A 108 0.87 22.57 5.75
N THR A 109 1.44 21.75 4.86
CA THR A 109 2.61 22.13 4.05
C THR A 109 2.24 22.60 2.65
N GLY A 110 1.05 22.24 2.14
CA GLY A 110 0.67 22.44 0.75
C GLY A 110 1.44 21.54 -0.24
N ALA A 111 2.31 20.64 0.25
CA ALA A 111 3.04 19.68 -0.57
C ALA A 111 2.17 18.45 -0.82
N GLN A 112 1.96 18.10 -2.09
CA GLN A 112 1.20 16.92 -2.51
C GLN A 112 2.01 15.65 -2.25
N VAL A 113 1.79 15.04 -1.07
CA VAL A 113 2.48 13.81 -0.64
C VAL A 113 1.58 12.57 -0.69
N THR A 114 0.29 12.75 -0.97
CA THR A 114 -0.67 11.63 -1.14
C THR A 114 -0.76 11.13 -2.59
N GLN A 115 -0.24 11.89 -3.55
CA GLN A 115 -0.18 11.49 -4.95
C GLN A 115 1.15 10.81 -5.25
N PHE A 116 1.16 9.48 -5.19
CA PHE A 116 2.25 8.67 -5.74
C PHE A 116 2.05 8.51 -7.26
N GLY A 117 2.14 9.62 -7.99
CA GLY A 117 2.04 9.67 -9.44
C GLY A 117 3.17 10.51 -9.99
N ILE A 118 3.79 10.05 -11.08
CA ILE A 118 4.63 10.90 -11.95
C ILE A 118 3.76 11.87 -12.75
#